data_AF-A9NHV0-F1
#
_entry.id   AF-A9NHV0-F1
#
_cell.length_a   1.000
_cell.length_b   1.000
_cell.length_c   1.000
_cell.angle_alpha   90.00
_cell.angle_beta   90.00
_cell.angle_gamma   90.00
#
_symmetry.space_group_name_H-M   'P 1'
#
loop_
_entity.id
_entity.type
_entity.pdbx_description
1 polymer ?
#
loop_
_entity_poly.entity_id
_entity_poly.type
_entity_poly.pdbx_seq_one_letter_code
_entity_poly.pdbx_strand_id
1 'polypeptide(L)'
;MSQLRLKVRIGEIEIELDGEGEIVRTIFQELKEDGLGSLMSKKVDNHNMIGNNRILDSKESLVSAQMNEETDQSQAVIENTELPFLGNIVLEGNPRSEKEWLLVYALYSSDNGQKLFTEQDLKLKYDESKRSTSNRMGNFKTNIAKLVTSKFIQAINNSDYKITTLGLEEAKSIIYNTREKIKKNKGDKKSKTAITSYNIVELNLNEEDRINLRTYWGTYKHDKTLDKIILLFNWMKEHKKIDEMGKDEIFTLLRILDENISFNIVSALTNAKHKMNFLLSSNKKSYYKINYMGEDYIKRNLIINGDKVER
;
A
#
# COMPACT_ATOMS: atom_id res chain seq x y z
N MET A 1 15.92 -57.43 -5.75
CA MET A 1 15.36 -56.27 -5.04
C MET A 1 15.56 -56.48 -3.54
N SER A 2 16.59 -55.88 -2.94
CA SER A 2 16.78 -55.91 -1.48
C SER A 2 16.01 -54.75 -0.84
N GLN A 3 14.95 -55.07 -0.10
CA GLN A 3 14.24 -54.10 0.72
C GLN A 3 15.12 -53.67 1.90
N LEU A 4 15.11 -52.37 2.20
CA LEU A 4 15.88 -51.75 3.26
C LEU A 4 14.98 -50.81 4.04
N ARG A 5 14.83 -51.08 5.33
CA ARG A 5 14.12 -50.21 6.26
C ARG A 5 15.12 -49.46 7.13
N LEU A 6 15.09 -48.14 7.06
CA LEU A 6 15.92 -47.22 7.84
C LEU A 6 15.03 -46.44 8.82
N LYS A 7 15.40 -46.44 10.10
CA LYS A 7 14.70 -45.72 11.16
C LYS A 7 15.67 -44.80 11.89
N VAL A 8 15.38 -43.50 11.89
CA VAL A 8 16.24 -42.45 12.43
C VAL A 8 15.43 -41.57 13.38
N ARG A 9 15.91 -41.38 14.60
CA ARG A 9 15.29 -40.47 15.60
C ARG A 9 16.26 -39.35 15.94
N ILE A 10 15.82 -38.10 15.81
CA ILE A 10 16.60 -36.89 16.07
C ILE A 10 15.75 -35.97 16.96
N GLY A 11 16.08 -35.93 18.26
CA GLY A 11 15.25 -35.25 19.25
C GLY A 11 13.86 -35.88 19.35
N GLU A 12 12.83 -35.07 19.12
CA GLU A 12 11.42 -35.49 19.11
C GLU A 12 10.94 -36.00 17.73
N ILE A 13 11.76 -35.87 16.69
CA ILE A 13 11.39 -36.25 15.32
C ILE A 13 11.86 -37.69 15.05
N GLU A 14 10.95 -38.50 14.52
CA GLU A 14 11.19 -39.89 14.13
C GLU A 14 10.84 -40.08 12.65
N ILE A 15 11.81 -40.53 11.86
CA ILE A 15 11.70 -40.73 10.42
C ILE A 15 11.92 -42.22 10.15
N GLU A 16 10.94 -42.86 9.53
CA GLU A 16 11.05 -44.21 8.98
C GLU A 16 10.95 -44.16 7.46
N LEU A 17 11.90 -44.82 6.80
CA LEU A 17 11.92 -45.05 5.36
C LEU A 17 11.96 -46.56 5.13
N ASP A 18 11.07 -47.09 4.31
CA ASP A 18 11.04 -48.51 3.93
C ASP A 18 10.83 -48.61 2.42
N GLY A 19 11.64 -49.40 1.73
CA GLY A 19 11.64 -49.45 0.27
C GLY A 19 12.89 -50.08 -0.31
N GLU A 20 13.17 -49.78 -1.58
CA GLU A 20 14.33 -50.31 -2.28
C GLU A 20 15.64 -49.65 -1.81
N GLY A 21 16.66 -50.46 -1.55
CA GLY A 21 17.87 -50.04 -0.83
C GLY A 21 18.68 -48.90 -1.47
N GLU A 22 18.60 -48.70 -2.79
CA GLU A 22 19.23 -47.56 -3.45
C GLU A 22 18.42 -46.28 -3.23
N ILE A 23 17.10 -46.33 -3.44
CA ILE A 23 16.18 -45.20 -3.26
C ILE A 23 16.21 -44.70 -1.81
N VAL A 24 16.18 -45.61 -0.83
CA VAL A 24 16.23 -45.23 0.60
C VAL A 24 17.57 -44.58 0.96
N ARG A 25 18.68 -44.96 0.31
CA ARG A 25 19.98 -44.30 0.50
C ARG A 25 20.01 -42.91 -0.11
N THR A 26 19.49 -42.72 -1.33
CA THR A 26 19.41 -41.40 -1.97
C THR A 26 18.56 -40.43 -1.15
N ILE A 27 17.36 -40.84 -0.75
CA ILE A 27 16.47 -40.02 0.10
C ILE A 27 17.12 -39.71 1.45
N PHE A 28 17.86 -40.65 2.05
CA PHE A 28 18.59 -40.37 3.29
C PHE A 28 19.78 -39.43 3.09
N GLN A 29 20.48 -39.51 1.96
CA GLN A 29 21.59 -38.61 1.60
C GLN A 29 21.08 -37.17 1.42
N GLU A 30 19.99 -36.98 0.65
CA GLU A 30 19.30 -35.69 0.47
C GLU A 30 18.79 -35.15 1.81
N LEU A 31 18.12 -35.97 2.62
CA LEU A 31 17.69 -35.57 3.97
C LEU A 31 18.85 -35.18 4.88
N LYS A 32 20.02 -35.80 4.73
CA LYS A 32 21.21 -35.48 5.53
C LYS A 32 21.83 -34.14 5.09
N GLU A 33 21.97 -33.92 3.79
CA GLU A 33 22.65 -32.76 3.21
C GLU A 33 21.76 -31.51 3.28
N ASP A 34 20.50 -31.58 2.84
CA ASP A 34 19.59 -30.43 2.80
C ASP A 34 18.69 -30.32 4.03
N GLY A 35 18.22 -31.45 4.58
CA GLY A 35 17.21 -31.47 5.64
C GLY A 35 17.76 -31.32 7.07
N LEU A 36 18.81 -32.06 7.41
CA LEU A 36 19.26 -32.26 8.78
C LEU A 36 20.51 -31.42 9.15
N GLY A 37 21.39 -31.11 8.19
CA GLY A 37 22.54 -30.23 8.41
C GLY A 37 22.14 -28.84 8.92
N SER A 38 21.03 -28.30 8.40
CA SER A 38 20.46 -27.00 8.79
C SER A 38 19.92 -26.98 10.24
N LEU A 39 19.41 -28.11 10.73
CA LEU A 39 18.81 -28.23 12.07
C LEU A 39 19.85 -28.30 13.21
N MET A 40 21.06 -28.79 12.94
CA MET A 40 22.10 -28.94 13.96
C MET A 40 22.90 -27.66 14.22
N SER A 41 22.88 -26.69 13.28
CA SER A 41 23.52 -25.37 13.47
C SER A 41 22.63 -24.37 14.24
N LYS A 42 21.45 -24.81 14.70
CA LYS A 42 20.53 -24.00 15.53
C LYS A 42 20.11 -24.72 16.82
N LYS A 43 21.09 -25.05 17.65
CA LYS A 43 20.86 -25.21 19.10
C LYS A 43 21.72 -24.23 19.90
N VAL A 44 21.03 -23.15 20.28
CA VAL A 44 21.18 -22.38 21.54
C VAL A 44 22.57 -22.27 22.12
N ASP A 45 23.11 -21.04 22.12
CA ASP A 45 23.90 -20.56 23.25
C ASP A 45 23.30 -19.26 23.78
N ASN A 46 22.94 -19.32 25.07
CA ASN A 46 22.46 -18.19 25.83
C ASN A 46 23.19 -18.22 27.17
N HIS A 47 24.47 -17.82 27.22
CA HIS A 47 25.08 -17.24 28.42
C HIS A 47 26.44 -16.58 28.16
N ASN A 48 26.68 -15.44 28.82
CA ASN A 48 28.01 -14.85 28.98
C ASN A 48 28.94 -15.76 29.81
N MET A 49 30.24 -15.85 29.45
CA MET A 49 31.39 -15.53 30.33
C MET A 49 32.77 -15.88 29.71
N ILE A 50 33.65 -14.87 29.63
CA ILE A 50 35.12 -14.84 29.88
C ILE A 50 35.95 -16.15 29.71
N GLY A 51 37.04 -16.12 28.92
CA GLY A 51 38.12 -17.14 29.00
C GLY A 51 39.27 -17.11 27.96
N ASN A 52 40.40 -16.51 28.34
CA ASN A 52 41.72 -16.37 27.67
C ASN A 52 42.35 -17.48 26.78
N ASN A 53 43.14 -17.00 25.79
CA ASN A 53 44.47 -17.47 25.29
C ASN A 53 44.76 -18.88 24.72
N ARG A 54 45.27 -18.90 23.46
CA ARG A 54 46.58 -19.46 22.95
C ARG A 54 46.54 -19.44 21.41
N ILE A 55 47.38 -18.70 20.67
CA ILE A 55 48.84 -18.82 20.40
C ILE A 55 49.28 -20.21 19.88
N LEU A 56 49.59 -20.26 18.57
CA LEU A 56 50.70 -20.96 17.87
C LEU A 56 50.66 -20.42 16.42
N ASP A 57 51.48 -19.48 15.98
CA ASP A 57 52.93 -19.55 15.64
C ASP A 57 53.28 -20.43 14.42
N SER A 58 53.61 -19.78 13.30
CA SER A 58 54.82 -20.07 12.51
C SER A 58 55.07 -19.01 11.41
N LYS A 59 56.18 -18.25 11.57
CA LYS A 59 57.24 -17.90 10.57
C LYS A 59 56.90 -17.95 9.06
N GLU A 60 57.40 -17.08 8.17
CA GLU A 60 58.32 -15.91 8.17
C GLU A 60 58.06 -15.21 6.80
N SER A 61 58.59 -14.05 6.37
CA SER A 61 59.80 -13.27 6.72
C SER A 61 59.58 -11.75 6.41
N LEU A 62 60.57 -11.07 5.84
CA LEU A 62 60.64 -9.65 5.45
C LEU A 62 60.83 -9.52 3.89
N VAL A 63 60.61 -8.40 3.19
CA VAL A 63 61.39 -7.13 3.23
C VAL A 63 60.62 -5.95 2.58
N SER A 64 60.84 -4.75 3.16
CA SER A 64 60.44 -3.37 2.83
C SER A 64 59.93 -2.95 1.43
N ALA A 65 58.94 -2.05 1.42
CA ALA A 65 59.14 -0.62 1.09
C ALA A 65 57.95 0.25 1.57
N GLN A 66 58.23 1.42 2.16
CA GLN A 66 57.23 2.45 2.48
C GLN A 66 57.17 3.49 1.36
N MET A 67 55.96 3.95 1.00
CA MET A 67 55.57 5.37 0.91
C MET A 67 54.04 5.45 0.72
N ASN A 68 53.43 6.48 1.29
CA ASN A 68 51.98 6.61 1.44
C ASN A 68 51.31 7.24 0.20
N GLU A 69 50.08 6.84 -0.09
CA GLU A 69 49.00 7.79 -0.41
C GLU A 69 47.64 7.15 -0.04
N GLU A 70 46.78 7.91 0.63
CA GLU A 70 45.60 7.37 1.31
C GLU A 70 44.50 6.98 0.30
N THR A 71 44.17 5.68 0.25
CA THR A 71 42.93 5.20 -0.38
C THR A 71 42.15 4.36 0.63
N ASP A 72 41.09 4.94 1.18
CA ASP A 72 40.14 4.23 2.04
C ASP A 72 39.26 3.30 1.19
N GLN A 73 39.85 2.18 0.74
CA GLN A 73 39.13 1.07 0.15
C GLN A 73 38.72 0.06 1.23
N SER A 74 37.65 0.38 1.95
CA SER A 74 36.84 -0.63 2.63
C SER A 74 36.12 -1.51 1.60
N GLN A 75 36.84 -2.47 1.01
CA GLN A 75 36.27 -3.49 0.14
C GLN A 75 35.33 -4.39 0.97
N ALA A 76 34.03 -4.12 0.91
CA ALA A 76 33.03 -5.05 1.40
C ALA A 76 33.09 -6.35 0.58
N VAL A 77 33.25 -7.48 1.26
CA VAL A 77 33.29 -8.81 0.64
C VAL A 77 31.94 -9.08 -0.04
N ILE A 78 31.92 -9.10 -1.37
CA ILE A 78 30.72 -9.46 -2.14
C ILE A 78 30.66 -10.98 -2.25
N GLU A 79 29.81 -11.61 -1.42
CA GLU A 79 29.42 -12.99 -1.64
C GLU A 79 28.70 -13.13 -2.98
N ASN A 80 29.26 -13.94 -3.87
CA ASN A 80 28.69 -14.29 -5.18
C ASN A 80 27.53 -15.29 -5.03
N THR A 81 26.43 -14.83 -4.44
CA THR A 81 25.12 -15.46 -4.58
C THR A 81 24.59 -15.14 -5.99
N GLU A 82 24.48 -16.13 -6.87
CA GLU A 82 23.87 -15.95 -8.19
C GLU A 82 22.44 -15.39 -8.05
N LEU A 83 22.08 -14.43 -8.91
CA LEU A 83 20.74 -13.85 -8.91
C LEU A 83 19.76 -14.80 -9.61
N PRO A 84 18.56 -15.05 -9.05
CA PRO A 84 17.57 -15.92 -9.69
C PRO A 84 17.11 -15.35 -11.03
N PHE A 85 16.50 -16.17 -11.88
CA PHE A 85 15.98 -15.69 -13.16
C PHE A 85 14.87 -14.64 -12.97
N LEU A 86 14.93 -13.54 -13.73
CA LEU A 86 14.01 -12.40 -13.57
C LEU A 86 12.53 -12.82 -13.72
N GLY A 87 12.24 -13.79 -14.59
CA GLY A 87 10.90 -14.36 -14.75
C GLY A 87 10.34 -14.99 -13.47
N ASN A 88 11.19 -15.59 -12.63
CA ASN A 88 10.76 -16.21 -11.37
C ASN A 88 10.29 -15.14 -10.39
N ILE A 89 11.01 -14.02 -10.27
CA ILE A 89 10.60 -12.87 -9.44
C ILE A 89 9.25 -12.29 -9.93
N VAL A 90 9.01 -12.28 -11.25
CA VAL A 90 7.74 -11.84 -11.83
C VAL A 90 6.58 -12.76 -11.46
N LEU A 91 6.81 -14.07 -11.38
CA LEU A 91 5.83 -15.07 -10.95
C LEU A 91 5.57 -15.03 -9.44
N GLU A 92 6.62 -14.91 -8.63
CA GLU A 92 6.53 -14.81 -7.16
C GLU A 92 5.90 -13.49 -6.69
N GLY A 93 6.16 -12.39 -7.40
CA GLY A 93 5.58 -11.09 -7.12
C GLY A 93 6.12 -10.39 -5.86
N ASN A 94 7.28 -10.80 -5.35
CA ASN A 94 7.90 -10.27 -4.11
C ASN A 94 8.04 -8.72 -4.05
N PRO A 95 8.32 -7.98 -5.16
CA PRO A 95 8.38 -6.52 -5.13
C PRO A 95 6.97 -5.89 -5.09
N ARG A 96 6.65 -5.18 -4.01
CA ARG A 96 5.28 -4.72 -3.68
C ARG A 96 4.89 -3.36 -4.28
N SER A 97 5.82 -2.67 -4.93
CA SER A 97 5.59 -1.35 -5.52
C SER A 97 6.48 -1.11 -6.74
N GLU A 98 6.08 -0.22 -7.66
CA GLU A 98 6.90 0.08 -8.85
C GLU A 98 8.29 0.68 -8.49
N LYS A 99 8.44 1.29 -7.31
CA LYS A 99 9.75 1.68 -6.77
C LYS A 99 10.63 0.45 -6.50
N GLU A 100 10.07 -0.59 -5.90
CA GLU A 100 10.76 -1.85 -5.62
C GLU A 100 11.09 -2.62 -6.91
N TRP A 101 10.18 -2.63 -7.89
CA TRP A 101 10.46 -3.19 -9.22
C TRP A 101 11.65 -2.51 -9.91
N LEU A 102 11.70 -1.18 -9.88
CA LEU A 102 12.84 -0.42 -10.40
C LEU A 102 14.15 -0.69 -9.66
N LEU A 103 14.11 -0.92 -8.34
CA LEU A 103 15.30 -1.28 -7.57
C LEU A 103 15.81 -2.68 -7.92
N VAL A 104 14.90 -3.64 -8.10
CA VAL A 104 15.25 -4.99 -8.59
C VAL A 104 15.83 -4.89 -9.99
N TYR A 105 15.21 -4.15 -10.91
CA TYR A 105 15.75 -3.98 -12.27
C TYR A 105 17.11 -3.29 -12.28
N ALA A 106 17.34 -2.30 -11.40
CA ALA A 106 18.66 -1.70 -11.21
C ALA A 106 19.72 -2.74 -10.79
N LEU A 107 19.37 -3.71 -9.94
CA LEU A 107 20.28 -4.81 -9.57
C LEU A 107 20.63 -5.71 -10.76
N TYR A 108 19.66 -6.05 -11.61
CA TYR A 108 19.87 -6.86 -12.81
C TYR A 108 20.59 -6.10 -13.93
N SER A 109 20.37 -4.80 -14.08
CA SER A 109 21.08 -3.97 -15.07
C SER A 109 22.50 -3.59 -14.64
N SER A 110 22.84 -3.73 -13.36
CA SER A 110 24.16 -3.39 -12.82
C SER A 110 25.05 -4.60 -12.54
N ASP A 111 24.66 -5.81 -12.95
CA ASP A 111 25.34 -7.07 -12.60
C ASP A 111 25.67 -7.15 -11.10
N ASN A 112 24.63 -7.17 -10.26
CA ASN A 112 24.77 -7.18 -8.79
C ASN A 112 25.54 -5.95 -8.24
N GLY A 113 25.38 -4.80 -8.88
CA GLY A 113 25.90 -3.50 -8.44
C GLY A 113 27.31 -3.14 -8.87
N GLN A 114 27.94 -3.95 -9.73
CA GLN A 114 29.29 -3.71 -10.24
C GLN A 114 29.33 -2.66 -11.37
N LYS A 115 28.26 -2.58 -12.18
CA LYS A 115 28.16 -1.71 -13.36
C LYS A 115 27.24 -0.50 -13.13
N LEU A 116 27.46 0.53 -13.94
CA LEU A 116 26.53 1.65 -14.08
C LEU A 116 25.36 1.25 -14.99
N PHE A 117 24.19 1.85 -14.78
CA PHE A 117 23.00 1.63 -15.58
C PHE A 117 22.27 2.95 -15.85
N THR A 118 21.45 2.98 -16.90
CA THR A 118 20.72 4.15 -17.39
C THR A 118 19.20 4.00 -17.26
N GLU A 119 18.46 5.07 -17.54
CA GLU A 119 17.00 4.98 -17.71
C GLU A 119 16.57 4.01 -18.83
N GLN A 120 17.42 3.73 -19.82
CA GLN A 120 17.09 2.86 -20.95
C GLN A 120 17.19 1.39 -20.54
N ASP A 121 18.23 1.01 -19.80
CA ASP A 121 18.44 -0.36 -19.32
C ASP A 121 17.27 -0.84 -18.43
N LEU A 122 16.77 0.05 -17.58
CA LEU A 122 15.59 -0.23 -16.75
C LEU A 122 14.32 -0.45 -17.59
N LYS A 123 14.16 0.27 -18.71
CA LYS A 123 13.01 0.08 -19.64
C LYS A 123 13.12 -1.26 -20.37
N LEU A 124 14.31 -1.63 -20.83
CA LEU A 124 14.56 -2.97 -21.39
C LEU A 124 14.16 -4.07 -20.40
N LYS A 125 14.45 -3.93 -19.10
CA LYS A 125 13.96 -4.87 -18.07
C LYS A 125 12.44 -4.88 -17.90
N TYR A 126 11.72 -3.78 -18.12
CA TYR A 126 10.24 -3.78 -18.19
C TYR A 126 9.70 -4.54 -19.41
N ASP A 127 10.40 -4.49 -20.54
CA ASP A 127 10.01 -5.18 -21.78
C ASP A 127 10.35 -6.68 -21.70
N GLU A 128 11.56 -7.05 -21.28
CA GLU A 128 11.99 -8.43 -21.00
C GLU A 128 11.04 -9.16 -20.03
N SER A 129 10.63 -8.48 -18.96
CA SER A 129 9.67 -9.01 -17.97
C SER A 129 8.21 -9.01 -18.43
N LYS A 130 7.91 -8.50 -19.64
CA LYS A 130 6.54 -8.29 -20.16
C LYS A 130 5.66 -7.45 -19.22
N ARG A 131 6.26 -6.56 -18.42
CA ARG A 131 5.57 -5.68 -17.46
C ARG A 131 5.37 -4.26 -17.97
N SER A 132 5.98 -3.90 -19.09
CA SER A 132 5.85 -2.62 -19.78
C SER A 132 4.38 -2.29 -20.10
N THR A 133 3.86 -1.23 -19.49
CA THR A 133 2.48 -0.74 -19.71
C THR A 133 2.44 0.76 -19.47
N SER A 134 1.55 1.48 -20.18
CA SER A 134 1.40 2.95 -20.07
C SER A 134 1.23 3.40 -18.61
N ASN A 135 0.36 2.74 -17.84
CA ASN A 135 0.10 3.08 -16.44
C ASN A 135 1.33 2.94 -15.51
N ARG A 136 2.20 1.94 -15.74
CA ARG A 136 3.44 1.77 -14.96
C ARG A 136 4.52 2.75 -15.40
N MET A 137 4.63 3.01 -16.70
CA MET A 137 5.58 3.97 -17.27
C MET A 137 5.27 5.43 -16.93
N GLY A 138 3.98 5.81 -16.77
CA GLY A 138 3.58 7.18 -16.47
C GLY A 138 4.18 7.78 -15.19
N ASN A 139 4.63 6.95 -14.24
CA ASN A 139 5.30 7.39 -13.00
C ASN A 139 6.79 7.00 -12.92
N PHE A 140 7.39 6.54 -14.02
CA PHE A 140 8.76 5.99 -14.08
C PHE A 140 9.80 6.96 -13.51
N LYS A 141 9.93 8.16 -14.07
CA LYS A 141 10.90 9.17 -13.60
C LYS A 141 10.69 9.56 -12.14
N THR A 142 9.44 9.72 -11.72
CA THR A 142 9.07 10.01 -10.33
C THR A 142 9.47 8.91 -9.36
N ASN A 143 9.51 7.65 -9.81
CA ASN A 143 9.93 6.52 -8.98
C ASN A 143 11.46 6.36 -8.95
N ILE A 144 12.17 6.64 -10.05
CA ILE A 144 13.64 6.76 -10.05
C ILE A 144 14.08 7.87 -9.09
N ALA A 145 13.47 9.05 -9.16
CA ALA A 145 13.75 10.15 -8.22
C ALA A 145 13.57 9.71 -6.75
N LYS A 146 12.54 8.91 -6.42
CA LYS A 146 12.35 8.35 -5.07
C LYS A 146 13.42 7.33 -4.65
N LEU A 147 14.06 6.62 -5.59
CA LEU A 147 15.19 5.74 -5.30
C LEU A 147 16.44 6.54 -4.96
N VAL A 148 16.67 7.66 -5.67
CA VAL A 148 17.73 8.63 -5.36
C VAL A 148 17.48 9.28 -3.99
N THR A 149 16.28 9.80 -3.74
CA THR A 149 15.94 10.44 -2.45
C THR A 149 16.06 9.46 -1.26
N SER A 150 15.77 8.17 -1.46
CA SER A 150 15.96 7.16 -0.40
C SER A 150 17.35 6.54 -0.37
N LYS A 151 18.33 7.11 -1.09
CA LYS A 151 19.73 6.65 -1.13
C LYS A 151 19.93 5.18 -1.55
N PHE A 152 19.01 4.59 -2.30
CA PHE A 152 19.15 3.22 -2.83
C PHE A 152 19.93 3.21 -4.16
N ILE A 153 19.85 4.32 -4.91
CA ILE A 153 20.70 4.56 -6.09
C ILE A 153 21.29 5.96 -5.98
N GLN A 154 22.44 6.16 -6.58
CA GLN A 154 23.14 7.44 -6.71
C GLN A 154 23.21 7.80 -8.19
N ALA A 155 22.80 9.03 -8.55
CA ALA A 155 23.10 9.58 -9.86
C ALA A 155 24.57 10.01 -9.86
N ILE A 156 25.34 9.53 -10.85
CA ILE A 156 26.71 10.02 -11.10
C ILE A 156 26.63 11.19 -12.08
N ASN A 157 25.86 11.00 -13.16
CA ASN A 157 25.62 11.96 -14.23
C ASN A 157 24.12 12.19 -14.42
N ASN A 158 23.74 13.02 -15.39
CA ASN A 158 22.34 13.23 -15.78
C ASN A 158 21.67 11.99 -16.42
N SER A 159 22.46 10.99 -16.84
CA SER A 159 22.00 9.75 -17.49
C SER A 159 22.29 8.48 -16.68
N ASP A 160 23.35 8.50 -15.87
CA ASP A 160 23.99 7.29 -15.34
C ASP A 160 23.81 7.17 -13.83
N TYR A 161 23.38 5.99 -13.40
CA TYR A 161 23.11 5.66 -12.02
C TYR A 161 23.98 4.50 -11.55
N LYS A 162 24.31 4.51 -10.26
CA LYS A 162 24.97 3.42 -9.53
C LYS A 162 24.08 2.98 -8.37
N ILE A 163 23.96 1.69 -8.11
CA ILE A 163 23.28 1.19 -6.91
C ILE A 163 24.18 1.40 -5.68
N THR A 164 23.61 1.77 -4.54
CA THR A 164 24.35 1.89 -3.28
C THR A 164 24.39 0.56 -2.53
N THR A 165 25.22 0.43 -1.49
CA THR A 165 25.20 -0.72 -0.58
C THR A 165 23.82 -0.95 0.04
N LEU A 166 23.17 0.12 0.52
CA LEU A 166 21.78 0.09 1.01
C LEU A 166 20.79 -0.37 -0.07
N GLY A 167 21.01 0.03 -1.33
CA GLY A 167 20.21 -0.43 -2.46
C GLY A 167 20.40 -1.90 -2.76
N LEU A 168 21.63 -2.41 -2.67
CA LEU A 168 21.99 -3.82 -2.85
C LEU A 168 21.35 -4.71 -1.78
N GLU A 169 21.48 -4.33 -0.51
CA GLU A 169 20.88 -5.05 0.63
C GLU A 169 19.36 -5.09 0.53
N GLU A 170 18.71 -3.94 0.30
CA GLU A 170 17.25 -3.90 0.10
C GLU A 170 16.88 -4.76 -1.12
N ALA A 171 17.53 -4.60 -2.27
CA ALA A 171 17.24 -5.37 -3.49
C ALA A 171 17.34 -6.89 -3.28
N LYS A 172 18.42 -7.38 -2.64
CA LYS A 172 18.55 -8.80 -2.29
C LYS A 172 17.44 -9.25 -1.34
N SER A 173 17.09 -8.44 -0.34
CA SER A 173 15.98 -8.75 0.57
C SER A 173 14.60 -8.77 -0.12
N ILE A 174 14.40 -7.96 -1.16
CA ILE A 174 13.21 -8.01 -2.03
C ILE A 174 13.14 -9.38 -2.71
N ILE A 175 14.23 -9.79 -3.35
CA ILE A 175 14.30 -10.98 -4.19
C ILE A 175 14.08 -12.23 -3.34
N TYR A 176 14.85 -12.40 -2.27
CA TYR A 176 14.77 -13.58 -1.41
C TYR A 176 13.62 -13.54 -0.38
N ASN A 177 12.79 -12.48 -0.40
CA ASN A 177 11.66 -12.28 0.52
C ASN A 177 12.05 -12.39 2.01
N THR A 178 13.31 -12.14 2.35
CA THR A 178 13.86 -12.17 3.72
C THR A 178 13.48 -10.93 4.54
N ARG A 179 12.79 -9.97 3.91
CA ARG A 179 12.22 -8.81 4.59
C ARG A 179 11.22 -9.27 5.62
N GLU A 180 11.48 -8.95 6.89
CA GLU A 180 10.46 -9.08 7.93
C GLU A 180 9.16 -8.44 7.43
N LYS A 181 8.04 -9.08 7.74
CA LYS A 181 6.72 -8.46 7.54
C LYS A 181 6.59 -7.32 8.54
N ILE A 182 7.20 -6.17 8.20
CA ILE A 182 6.84 -4.87 8.74
C ILE A 182 5.35 -4.79 8.51
N LYS A 183 4.58 -5.06 9.58
CA LYS A 183 3.17 -4.75 9.61
C LYS A 183 3.14 -3.28 9.26
N LYS A 184 2.60 -2.97 8.09
CA LYS A 184 2.21 -1.60 7.78
C LYS A 184 1.11 -1.30 8.78
N ASN A 185 1.53 -0.86 9.97
CA ASN A 185 0.75 0.07 10.76
C ASN A 185 0.30 1.08 9.72
N LYS A 186 -1.01 1.12 9.46
CA LYS A 186 -1.62 2.26 8.83
C LYS A 186 -1.43 3.36 9.85
N GLY A 187 -0.22 3.92 9.90
CA GLY A 187 0.05 5.15 10.61
C GLY A 187 -0.95 6.10 10.00
N ASP A 188 -1.91 6.55 10.80
CA ASP A 188 -2.93 7.45 10.34
C ASP A 188 -2.21 8.67 9.79
N LYS A 189 -2.11 8.70 8.46
CA LYS A 189 -2.02 9.96 7.75
C LYS A 189 -3.29 10.67 8.16
N LYS A 190 -3.17 11.50 9.21
CA LYS A 190 -3.99 12.67 9.42
C LYS A 190 -3.89 13.43 8.10
N SER A 191 -4.77 13.10 7.17
CA SER A 191 -5.02 13.94 6.03
C SER A 191 -5.32 15.29 6.64
N LYS A 192 -4.63 16.33 6.18
CA LYS A 192 -5.13 17.69 6.36
C LYS A 192 -6.41 17.75 5.53
N THR A 193 -7.49 17.19 6.07
CA THR A 193 -8.82 17.26 5.51
C THR A 193 -9.14 18.73 5.49
N ALA A 194 -9.12 19.32 4.31
CA ALA A 194 -9.35 20.74 4.15
C ALA A 194 -10.68 21.08 4.83
N ILE A 195 -10.62 21.89 5.89
CA ILE A 195 -11.80 22.26 6.66
C ILE A 195 -12.73 22.96 5.68
N THR A 196 -13.86 22.31 5.41
CA THR A 196 -14.79 22.79 4.39
C THR A 196 -15.58 23.93 5.02
N SER A 197 -15.28 25.16 4.63
CA SER A 197 -16.01 26.33 5.13
C SER A 197 -17.40 26.39 4.50
N TYR A 198 -18.35 26.86 5.31
CA TYR A 198 -19.72 27.14 4.91
C TYR A 198 -20.05 28.59 5.25
N ASN A 199 -20.81 29.23 4.37
CA ASN A 199 -21.27 30.60 4.55
C ASN A 199 -22.78 30.60 4.84
N ILE A 200 -23.26 31.57 5.61
CA ILE A 200 -24.69 31.84 5.74
C ILE A 200 -25.09 32.67 4.50
N VAL A 201 -26.20 32.29 3.86
CA VAL A 201 -26.72 32.92 2.63
C VAL A 201 -28.15 33.38 2.89
N GLU A 202 -28.54 34.54 2.35
CA GLU A 202 -29.91 35.02 2.47
C GLU A 202 -30.85 34.19 1.55
N LEU A 203 -31.79 33.47 2.16
CA LEU A 203 -32.70 32.55 1.47
C LEU A 203 -34.10 33.15 1.20
N ASN A 204 -34.33 34.42 1.55
CA ASN A 204 -35.63 35.10 1.43
C ASN A 204 -36.80 34.32 2.07
N LEU A 205 -36.54 33.67 3.22
CA LEU A 205 -37.56 32.99 4.03
C LEU A 205 -38.11 33.96 5.08
N ASN A 206 -39.41 34.22 5.04
CA ASN A 206 -40.09 35.03 6.06
C ASN A 206 -40.29 34.24 7.37
N GLU A 207 -41.04 34.76 8.35
CA GLU A 207 -41.31 34.04 9.60
C GLU A 207 -42.22 32.82 9.40
N GLU A 208 -43.28 32.96 8.61
CA GLU A 208 -44.21 31.89 8.26
C GLU A 208 -43.52 30.73 7.53
N ASP A 209 -42.63 31.02 6.58
CA ASP A 209 -41.80 30.05 5.86
C ASP A 209 -40.93 29.23 6.81
N ARG A 210 -40.32 29.88 7.82
CA ARG A 210 -39.45 29.22 8.80
C ARG A 210 -40.25 28.33 9.75
N ILE A 211 -41.48 28.73 10.10
CA ILE A 211 -42.44 27.89 10.83
C ILE A 211 -42.86 26.69 9.97
N ASN A 212 -43.26 26.92 8.72
CA ASN A 212 -43.67 25.87 7.79
C ASN A 212 -42.54 24.86 7.50
N LEU A 213 -41.29 25.32 7.35
CA LEU A 213 -40.11 24.47 7.23
C LEU A 213 -39.93 23.59 8.48
N ARG A 214 -40.08 24.14 9.69
CA ARG A 214 -39.95 23.39 10.94
C ARG A 214 -41.07 22.38 11.14
N THR A 215 -42.30 22.73 10.78
CA THR A 215 -43.45 21.81 10.77
C THR A 215 -43.24 20.67 9.77
N TYR A 216 -42.81 20.98 8.54
CA TYR A 216 -42.45 19.96 7.54
C TYR A 216 -41.31 19.07 8.04
N TRP A 217 -40.25 19.63 8.63
CA TRP A 217 -39.14 18.83 9.17
C TRP A 217 -39.59 17.80 10.21
N GLY A 218 -40.58 18.17 11.04
CA GLY A 218 -41.15 17.30 12.07
C GLY A 218 -42.01 16.13 11.56
N THR A 219 -42.50 16.15 10.31
CA THR A 219 -43.32 15.05 9.76
C THR A 219 -42.50 13.94 9.10
N TYR A 220 -41.21 14.17 8.87
CA TYR A 220 -40.31 13.21 8.22
C TYR A 220 -39.17 12.74 9.13
N LYS A 221 -38.83 11.47 8.99
CA LYS A 221 -37.68 10.82 9.60
C LYS A 221 -36.40 11.30 8.92
N HIS A 222 -35.43 11.73 9.72
CA HIS A 222 -34.23 12.41 9.22
C HIS A 222 -32.94 12.00 9.96
N ASP A 223 -32.88 10.77 10.51
CA ASP A 223 -31.73 10.25 11.26
C ASP A 223 -30.40 10.37 10.49
N LYS A 224 -30.42 10.12 9.17
CA LYS A 224 -29.20 10.11 8.35
C LYS A 224 -28.98 11.47 7.72
N THR A 225 -27.71 11.85 7.64
CA THR A 225 -27.22 13.02 6.87
C THR A 225 -27.79 13.15 5.46
N LEU A 226 -28.01 12.03 4.76
CA LEU A 226 -28.55 12.03 3.40
C LEU A 226 -30.05 12.32 3.38
N ASP A 227 -30.81 11.76 4.33
CA ASP A 227 -32.25 12.00 4.50
C ASP A 227 -32.49 13.50 4.76
N LYS A 228 -31.71 14.09 5.68
CA LYS A 228 -31.69 15.54 5.97
C LYS A 228 -31.56 16.40 4.71
N ILE A 229 -30.59 16.09 3.84
CA ILE A 229 -30.33 16.87 2.63
C ILE A 229 -31.48 16.78 1.64
N ILE A 230 -32.02 15.59 1.41
CA ILE A 230 -33.05 15.37 0.38
C ILE A 230 -34.38 16.01 0.80
N LEU A 231 -34.73 15.98 2.09
CA LEU A 231 -35.89 16.69 2.63
C LEU A 231 -35.80 18.21 2.40
N LEU A 232 -34.62 18.82 2.61
CA LEU A 232 -34.41 20.24 2.32
C LEU A 232 -34.57 20.56 0.84
N PHE A 233 -34.06 19.69 -0.05
CA PHE A 233 -34.28 19.83 -1.50
C PHE A 233 -35.76 19.77 -1.87
N ASN A 234 -36.51 18.83 -1.32
CA ASN A 234 -37.92 18.68 -1.63
C ASN A 234 -38.74 19.87 -1.13
N TRP A 235 -38.51 20.32 0.10
CA TRP A 235 -39.22 21.49 0.65
C TRP A 235 -38.97 22.77 -0.14
N MET A 236 -37.70 23.05 -0.50
CA MET A 236 -37.34 24.24 -1.29
C MET A 236 -37.92 24.20 -2.71
N LYS A 237 -38.02 23.00 -3.30
CA LYS A 237 -38.68 22.79 -4.59
C LYS A 237 -40.19 23.01 -4.52
N GLU A 238 -40.87 22.38 -3.56
CA GLU A 238 -42.33 22.42 -3.44
C GLU A 238 -42.83 23.80 -2.99
N HIS A 239 -42.25 24.38 -1.95
CA HIS A 239 -42.74 25.62 -1.34
C HIS A 239 -42.13 26.90 -1.94
N LYS A 240 -40.86 26.86 -2.35
CA LYS A 240 -40.16 28.05 -2.90
C LYS A 240 -39.92 28.00 -4.40
N LYS A 241 -40.23 26.89 -5.08
CA LYS A 241 -39.92 26.66 -6.51
C LYS A 241 -38.42 26.78 -6.83
N ILE A 242 -37.56 26.58 -5.83
CA ILE A 242 -36.11 26.57 -5.96
C ILE A 242 -35.68 25.11 -6.13
N ASP A 243 -35.53 24.68 -7.38
CA ASP A 243 -35.10 23.31 -7.73
C ASP A 243 -33.58 23.11 -7.56
N GLU A 244 -32.80 24.18 -7.38
CA GLU A 244 -31.33 24.14 -7.37
C GLU A 244 -30.72 24.72 -6.08
N MET A 245 -29.85 23.95 -5.40
CA MET A 245 -29.11 24.41 -4.21
C MET A 245 -27.67 23.89 -4.16
N GLY A 246 -26.82 24.66 -3.48
CA GLY A 246 -25.43 24.32 -3.17
C GLY A 246 -25.24 24.01 -1.68
N LYS A 247 -23.96 23.98 -1.26
CA LYS A 247 -23.57 23.64 0.12
C LYS A 247 -23.98 24.70 1.16
N ASP A 248 -24.07 25.97 0.77
CA ASP A 248 -24.20 27.11 1.68
C ASP A 248 -25.68 27.42 1.96
N GLU A 249 -26.57 27.18 0.98
CA GLU A 249 -28.02 27.18 1.18
C GLU A 249 -28.45 26.07 2.14
N ILE A 250 -27.95 24.83 1.93
CA ILE A 250 -28.21 23.69 2.81
C ILE A 250 -27.68 23.95 4.22
N PHE A 251 -26.48 24.51 4.35
CA PHE A 251 -25.93 24.90 5.66
C PHE A 251 -26.84 25.91 6.37
N THR A 252 -27.35 26.89 5.65
CA THR A 252 -28.26 27.91 6.21
C THR A 252 -29.61 27.31 6.63
N LEU A 253 -30.20 26.44 5.82
CA LEU A 253 -31.45 25.74 6.18
C LEU A 253 -31.30 24.87 7.43
N LEU A 254 -30.19 24.14 7.57
CA LEU A 254 -29.89 23.37 8.78
C LEU A 254 -29.73 24.27 10.01
N ARG A 255 -29.16 25.48 9.85
CA ARG A 255 -29.10 26.47 10.94
C ARG A 255 -30.47 27.02 11.34
N ILE A 256 -31.37 27.23 10.40
CA ILE A 256 -32.76 27.67 10.67
C ILE A 256 -33.56 26.60 11.44
N LEU A 257 -33.18 25.33 11.28
CA LEU A 257 -33.78 24.17 11.96
C LEU A 257 -33.11 23.80 13.29
N ASP A 258 -32.09 24.56 13.73
CA ASP A 258 -31.25 24.27 14.91
C ASP A 258 -30.55 22.90 14.85
N GLU A 259 -30.30 22.40 13.64
CA GLU A 259 -29.79 21.05 13.40
C GLU A 259 -28.26 20.93 13.54
N ASN A 260 -27.80 19.75 13.98
CA ASN A 260 -26.38 19.50 14.16
C ASN A 260 -25.68 19.23 12.82
N ILE A 261 -24.73 20.12 12.47
CA ILE A 261 -23.96 20.09 11.23
C ILE A 261 -22.58 19.44 11.44
N SER A 262 -22.53 18.35 12.22
CA SER A 262 -21.30 17.57 12.48
C SER A 262 -20.83 16.70 11.30
N PHE A 263 -21.30 17.00 10.07
CA PHE A 263 -21.05 16.22 8.87
C PHE A 263 -20.63 17.08 7.68
N ASN A 264 -19.95 16.47 6.72
CA ASN A 264 -19.49 17.18 5.51
C ASN A 264 -20.60 17.21 4.45
N ILE A 265 -21.26 18.37 4.29
CA ILE A 265 -22.36 18.58 3.32
C ILE A 265 -21.91 18.28 1.88
N VAL A 266 -20.69 18.66 1.48
CA VAL A 266 -20.18 18.45 0.12
C VAL A 266 -20.00 16.95 -0.19
N SER A 267 -19.50 16.20 0.79
CA SER A 267 -19.37 14.74 0.68
C SER A 267 -20.72 14.05 0.63
N ALA A 268 -21.70 14.55 1.40
CA ALA A 268 -23.06 14.03 1.40
C ALA A 268 -23.82 14.31 0.09
N LEU A 269 -23.70 15.52 -0.47
CA LEU A 269 -24.15 15.87 -1.83
C LEU A 269 -23.53 14.95 -2.89
N THR A 270 -22.22 14.72 -2.81
CA THR A 270 -21.48 13.83 -3.71
C THR A 270 -22.01 12.40 -3.63
N ASN A 271 -22.26 11.88 -2.42
CA ASN A 271 -22.87 10.56 -2.22
C ASN A 271 -24.30 10.49 -2.75
N ALA A 272 -25.14 11.49 -2.48
CA ALA A 272 -26.53 11.53 -2.93
C ALA A 272 -26.65 11.57 -4.46
N LYS A 273 -25.72 12.26 -5.14
CA LYS A 273 -25.57 12.20 -6.60
C LYS A 273 -25.07 10.83 -7.08
N HIS A 274 -23.86 10.42 -6.66
CA HIS A 274 -23.13 9.34 -7.33
C HIS A 274 -23.40 7.93 -6.82
N LYS A 275 -23.87 7.76 -5.58
CA LYS A 275 -24.18 6.44 -5.00
C LYS A 275 -25.66 6.11 -5.01
N MET A 276 -26.51 7.13 -4.88
CA MET A 276 -27.96 6.94 -4.72
C MET A 276 -28.80 7.53 -5.87
N ASN A 277 -28.20 8.30 -6.78
CA ASN A 277 -28.88 8.93 -7.93
C ASN A 277 -30.08 9.83 -7.55
N PHE A 278 -30.14 10.28 -6.30
CA PHE A 278 -31.20 11.14 -5.77
C PHE A 278 -31.04 12.61 -6.20
N LEU A 279 -29.81 13.03 -6.52
CA LEU A 279 -29.50 14.38 -6.99
C LEU A 279 -28.82 14.35 -8.37
N LEU A 280 -29.19 15.31 -9.22
CA LEU A 280 -28.51 15.62 -10.48
C LEU A 280 -27.67 16.89 -10.32
N SER A 281 -26.65 17.07 -11.15
CA SER A 281 -25.94 18.37 -11.21
C SER A 281 -26.78 19.41 -11.95
N SER A 282 -26.76 20.64 -11.43
CA SER A 282 -27.26 21.84 -12.11
C SER A 282 -26.24 22.33 -13.16
N ASN A 283 -26.68 23.24 -14.03
CA ASN A 283 -25.81 24.07 -14.86
C ASN A 283 -24.91 25.01 -14.02
N LYS A 284 -25.36 25.41 -12.82
CA LYS A 284 -24.59 26.24 -11.88
C LYS A 284 -23.57 25.36 -11.14
N LYS A 285 -22.30 25.77 -11.18
CA LYS A 285 -21.17 25.01 -10.61
C LYS A 285 -21.38 24.74 -9.11
N SER A 286 -21.27 23.48 -8.72
CA SER A 286 -21.47 22.98 -7.34
C SER A 286 -22.91 23.11 -6.80
N TYR A 287 -23.90 23.33 -7.68
CA TYR A 287 -25.31 23.20 -7.36
C TYR A 287 -25.86 21.87 -7.87
N TYR A 288 -26.90 21.41 -7.20
CA TYR A 288 -27.57 20.16 -7.47
C TYR A 288 -29.08 20.39 -7.49
N LYS A 289 -29.81 19.47 -8.11
CA LYS A 289 -31.28 19.44 -8.10
C LYS A 289 -31.78 18.04 -7.75
N ILE A 290 -32.96 17.95 -7.15
CA ILE A 290 -33.55 16.65 -6.79
C ILE A 290 -34.10 15.94 -8.02
N ASN A 291 -33.86 14.63 -8.08
CA ASN A 291 -34.35 13.73 -9.10
C ASN A 291 -35.62 13.01 -8.64
N TYR A 292 -36.42 12.49 -9.55
CA TYR A 292 -37.62 11.71 -9.22
C TYR A 292 -37.33 10.55 -8.24
N MET A 293 -36.15 9.92 -8.34
CA MET A 293 -35.72 8.88 -7.39
C MET A 293 -35.59 9.39 -5.95
N GLY A 294 -35.20 10.66 -5.75
CA GLY A 294 -35.10 11.28 -4.42
C GLY A 294 -36.48 11.65 -3.86
N GLU A 295 -37.37 12.16 -4.72
CA GLU A 295 -38.76 12.47 -4.36
C GLU A 295 -39.53 11.19 -3.97
N ASP A 296 -39.38 10.11 -4.75
CA ASP A 296 -39.91 8.78 -4.46
C ASP A 296 -39.34 8.21 -3.15
N TYR A 297 -38.05 8.43 -2.88
CA TYR A 297 -37.39 7.96 -1.66
C TYR A 297 -38.01 8.59 -0.40
N ILE A 298 -38.24 9.91 -0.41
CA ILE A 298 -38.93 10.61 0.68
C ILE A 298 -40.31 10.00 0.92
N LYS A 299 -41.13 9.93 -0.13
CA LYS A 299 -42.53 9.47 -0.06
C LYS A 299 -42.66 8.03 0.46
N ARG A 300 -41.71 7.15 0.12
CA ARG A 300 -41.76 5.72 0.50
C ARG A 300 -41.08 5.39 1.83
N ASN A 301 -40.07 6.15 2.25
CA ASN A 301 -39.18 5.73 3.35
C ASN A 301 -39.04 6.72 4.51
N LEU A 302 -39.41 7.99 4.31
CA LEU A 302 -39.15 9.04 5.31
C LEU A 302 -40.41 9.58 5.99
N ILE A 303 -41.64 9.34 5.50
CA ILE A 303 -42.84 9.85 6.18
C ILE A 303 -43.02 9.12 7.52
N ILE A 304 -43.20 9.86 8.63
CA ILE A 304 -43.43 9.27 9.96
C ILE A 304 -44.89 8.82 10.13
N ASN A 305 -45.84 9.64 9.66
CA ASN A 305 -47.29 9.45 9.84
C ASN A 305 -48.05 9.49 8.50
N GLY A 306 -47.55 8.78 7.48
CA GLY A 306 -48.24 8.61 6.20
C GLY A 306 -48.70 7.17 6.07
N ASP A 307 -49.96 6.96 5.72
CA ASP A 307 -50.52 5.62 5.53
C ASP A 307 -49.60 4.76 4.66
N LYS A 308 -49.41 3.51 5.08
CA LYS A 308 -48.97 2.46 4.18
C LYS A 308 -50.07 2.31 3.13
N VAL A 309 -49.93 3.01 2.01
CA VAL A 309 -50.68 2.69 0.80
C VAL A 309 -50.24 1.27 0.44
N GLU A 310 -51.12 0.31 0.76
CA GLU A 310 -50.92 -1.09 0.42
C GLU A 310 -50.84 -1.22 -1.11
N ARG A 311 -50.10 -2.24 -1.56
CA ARG A 311 -49.73 -2.45 -2.96
C ARG A 311 -50.89 -2.96 -3.81
#